data_AF-A0A925M7G6-F1
#
_entry.id   AF-A0A925M7G6-F1
#
_cell.length_a   1.000
_cell.length_b   1.000
_cell.length_c   1.000
_cell.angle_alpha   90.00
_cell.angle_beta   90.00
_cell.angle_gamma   90.00
#
_symmetry.space_group_name_H-M   'P 1'
#
loop_
_entity.id
_entity.type
_entity.pdbx_description
1 polymer ?
#
loop_
_entity_poly.entity_id
_entity_poly.type
_entity_poly.pdbx_seq_one_letter_code
_entity_poly.pdbx_strand_id
1 'polypeptide(L)'
;MAIVPRALCVPSLVAAAVGASFLLSPGTAAAGVPAWCKDAAFGAERYDLSDLSARDPRDAIITFAKAICAPTPEAQAGAAEIEKARQAWSKKLRMVDADWADAVAYARSDYRSEKLTYSTKDLAAFTPIDQYKALTDGFDRPNGNGPFEDPFYIADALDSRLSEAGRYGFIEACLKLGDRSVTSIPSVTWALCQVDIERFDAAKFAEQLRGDTAHGGELRMSMRLRILDLPARLKEHATKVQQLLAKDEAYKKVFDVVAKARAEWAAGLGTETKLLALAQALDGATLAQSRKAFEGCEDKTTAALHAEISKVPAKTFAGMKDIRMEPYNGFAAGAGPVLVKIPSVALAAVPYVLCHTKSGTADMLAAYLQDTPGYRGPRTAAISKVMLEKIALDDLNARIEYPPFDSRPYWRSHGTIGSAGGVIAKVQPAGDVITVELEKLLIKRLECIQSHQTKRISRITADGKVEYETICDKSGMVTHDATWGAFKIKKAYAPLLKKGVMFSSVGGQDEGADIVAIWPNKTAELPTLVLGAAVK
;
A
#
# COMPACT_ATOMS: atom_id res chain seq x y z
N MET A 1 34.70 17.69 13.31
CA MET A 1 36.16 17.45 13.42
C MET A 1 36.72 17.34 12.01
N ALA A 2 37.84 18.01 11.78
CA ALA A 2 38.42 18.43 10.51
C ALA A 2 39.05 17.32 9.63
N ILE A 3 38.94 17.50 8.30
CA ILE A 3 39.94 17.35 7.18
C ILE A 3 40.65 15.97 7.07
N VAL A 4 40.66 15.23 5.95
CA VAL A 4 41.48 15.41 4.71
C VAL A 4 40.97 14.44 3.60
N PRO A 5 41.02 14.81 2.30
CA PRO A 5 40.53 14.03 1.16
C PRO A 5 41.62 13.17 0.48
N ARG A 6 41.22 12.20 -0.36
CA ARG A 6 42.13 11.55 -1.33
C ARG A 6 41.73 11.92 -2.76
N ALA A 7 42.52 12.80 -3.34
CA ALA A 7 42.68 12.95 -4.78
C ALA A 7 43.84 12.06 -5.25
N LEU A 8 43.67 11.37 -6.37
CA LEU A 8 44.77 10.84 -7.17
C LEU A 8 44.56 11.25 -8.62
N CYS A 9 45.56 11.96 -9.13
CA CYS A 9 45.70 12.50 -10.47
C CYS A 9 46.60 11.58 -11.32
N VAL A 10 46.26 11.45 -12.62
CA VAL A 10 47.17 11.51 -13.81
C VAL A 10 48.05 10.25 -14.05
N PRO A 11 48.32 9.80 -15.31
CA PRO A 11 48.48 10.62 -16.52
C PRO A 11 47.72 10.24 -17.80
N SER A 12 47.47 11.31 -18.54
CA SER A 12 47.36 11.37 -20.00
C SER A 12 48.58 10.74 -20.69
N LEU A 13 48.34 9.86 -21.65
CA LEU A 13 49.32 9.44 -22.64
C LEU A 13 48.88 10.00 -23.99
N VAL A 14 49.64 11.00 -24.44
CA VAL A 14 49.63 11.53 -25.80
C VAL A 14 50.45 10.57 -26.65
N ALA A 15 49.85 10.02 -27.70
CA ALA A 15 50.57 9.43 -28.82
C ALA A 15 49.96 9.97 -30.12
N ALA A 16 50.72 10.85 -30.76
CA ALA A 16 50.51 11.27 -32.13
C ALA A 16 51.05 10.20 -33.07
N ALA A 17 50.27 9.81 -34.09
CA ALA A 17 50.79 9.15 -35.28
C ALA A 17 49.98 9.59 -36.50
N VAL A 18 50.69 10.26 -37.39
CA VAL A 18 50.32 10.67 -38.75
C VAL A 18 50.20 9.43 -39.64
N GLY A 19 49.15 9.34 -40.47
CA GLY A 19 49.00 8.23 -41.40
C GLY A 19 47.93 8.47 -42.47
N ALA A 20 48.37 9.05 -43.59
CA ALA A 20 47.85 8.97 -44.97
C ALA A 20 46.33 8.90 -45.20
N SER A 21 45.78 10.02 -45.68
CA SER A 21 44.47 10.12 -46.34
C SER A 21 44.47 9.36 -47.67
N PHE A 22 43.81 8.20 -47.72
CA PHE A 22 43.25 7.67 -48.97
C PHE A 22 41.84 8.22 -49.15
N LEU A 23 41.68 9.17 -50.08
CA LEU A 23 40.39 9.57 -50.63
C LEU A 23 39.89 8.43 -51.54
N LEU A 24 39.30 7.41 -50.92
CA LEU A 24 38.34 6.56 -51.61
C LEU A 24 36.96 7.12 -51.28
N SER A 25 36.28 7.68 -52.29
CA SER A 25 34.86 7.98 -52.22
C SER A 25 34.15 6.71 -51.72
N PRO A 26 33.46 6.73 -50.57
CA PRO A 26 32.59 5.62 -50.23
C PRO A 26 31.44 5.70 -51.22
N GLY A 27 31.46 4.83 -52.23
CA GLY A 27 30.21 4.38 -52.81
C GLY A 27 29.40 3.86 -51.63
N THR A 28 28.40 4.62 -51.19
CA THR A 28 27.42 4.20 -50.20
C THR A 28 26.68 3.03 -50.83
N ALA A 29 27.22 1.82 -50.67
CA ALA A 29 26.42 0.63 -50.76
C ALA A 29 25.25 0.86 -49.80
N ALA A 30 24.04 0.95 -50.33
CA ALA A 30 22.84 1.06 -49.53
C ALA A 30 22.89 -0.10 -48.53
N ALA A 31 23.06 0.22 -47.24
CA ALA A 31 23.07 -0.79 -46.21
C ALA A 31 21.76 -1.57 -46.35
N GLY A 32 21.87 -2.89 -46.53
CA GLY A 32 20.69 -3.75 -46.63
C GLY A 32 19.79 -3.56 -45.42
N VAL A 33 18.51 -3.90 -45.59
CA VAL A 33 17.51 -3.81 -44.51
C VAL A 33 18.07 -4.48 -43.24
N PRO A 34 18.08 -3.79 -42.08
CA PRO A 34 18.68 -4.31 -40.86
C PRO A 34 18.09 -5.66 -40.42
N ALA A 35 18.91 -6.50 -39.78
CA ALA A 35 18.50 -7.86 -39.38
C ALA A 35 17.30 -7.87 -38.40
N TRP A 36 17.11 -6.81 -37.61
CA TRP A 36 15.98 -6.67 -36.69
C TRP A 36 14.65 -6.30 -37.38
N CYS A 37 14.68 -5.94 -38.67
CA CYS A 37 13.47 -5.76 -39.47
C CYS A 37 12.80 -7.07 -39.85
N LYS A 38 13.57 -8.15 -40.10
CA LYS A 38 13.06 -9.50 -40.44
C LYS A 38 11.92 -9.46 -41.49
N ASP A 39 10.93 -10.34 -41.31
CA ASP A 39 9.67 -10.47 -42.04
C ASP A 39 8.64 -9.36 -41.67
N ALA A 40 9.09 -8.13 -41.41
CA ALA A 40 8.17 -7.03 -41.10
C ALA A 40 7.36 -6.62 -42.33
N ALA A 41 6.06 -6.94 -42.30
CA ALA A 41 5.07 -6.41 -43.21
C ALA A 41 4.21 -5.37 -42.48
N PHE A 42 4.12 -4.17 -43.05
CA PHE A 42 3.22 -3.11 -42.59
C PHE A 42 2.02 -3.04 -43.53
N GLY A 43 0.87 -2.58 -43.04
CA GLY A 43 -0.29 -2.33 -43.89
C GLY A 43 0.04 -1.36 -45.03
N ALA A 44 -0.76 -1.39 -46.10
CA ALA A 44 -0.55 -0.58 -47.32
C ALA A 44 -0.67 0.95 -47.13
N GLU A 45 -0.89 1.40 -45.89
CA GLU A 45 -0.91 2.82 -45.53
C GLU A 45 0.47 3.44 -45.71
N ARG A 46 0.57 4.42 -46.62
CA ARG A 46 1.77 5.23 -46.81
C ARG A 46 2.12 5.95 -45.51
N TYR A 47 3.41 5.99 -45.18
CA TYR A 47 3.98 6.85 -44.15
C TYR A 47 4.53 8.12 -44.80
N ASP A 48 4.49 9.25 -44.08
CA ASP A 48 5.10 10.50 -44.54
C ASP A 48 6.46 10.67 -43.86
N LEU A 49 7.52 10.89 -44.64
CA LEU A 49 8.86 11.17 -44.11
C LEU A 49 8.90 12.48 -43.31
N SER A 50 7.94 13.39 -43.51
CA SER A 50 7.79 14.59 -42.67
C SER A 50 7.54 14.23 -41.20
N ASP A 51 6.93 13.08 -40.93
CA ASP A 51 6.65 12.58 -39.57
C ASP A 51 7.91 12.16 -38.81
N LEU A 52 9.05 12.00 -39.49
CA LEU A 52 10.34 11.80 -38.80
C LEU A 52 10.71 12.99 -37.89
N SER A 53 10.13 14.16 -38.19
CA SER A 53 10.21 15.39 -37.41
C SER A 53 8.94 15.70 -36.60
N ALA A 54 7.99 14.75 -36.54
CA ALA A 54 6.74 14.92 -35.82
C ALA A 54 6.96 15.31 -34.36
N ARG A 55 6.02 16.11 -33.83
CA ARG A 55 6.01 16.46 -32.41
C ARG A 55 5.65 15.25 -31.55
N ASP A 56 4.79 14.37 -32.04
CA ASP A 56 4.47 13.12 -31.35
C ASP A 56 5.60 12.10 -31.59
N PRO A 57 6.32 11.67 -30.53
CA PRO A 57 7.37 10.66 -30.65
C PRO A 57 6.86 9.31 -31.18
N ARG A 58 5.57 9.01 -31.06
CA ARG A 58 4.96 7.76 -31.54
C ARG A 58 4.97 7.71 -33.07
N ASP A 59 4.50 8.78 -33.70
CA ASP A 59 4.43 8.90 -35.15
C ASP A 59 5.84 8.82 -35.76
N ALA A 60 6.81 9.51 -35.15
CA ALA A 60 8.20 9.44 -35.57
C ALA A 60 8.73 7.99 -35.53
N ILE A 61 8.54 7.25 -34.44
CA ILE A 61 9.02 5.87 -34.29
C ILE A 61 8.34 4.91 -35.28
N ILE A 62 7.03 5.06 -35.49
CA ILE A 62 6.29 4.26 -36.49
C ILE A 62 6.84 4.53 -37.89
N THR A 63 7.06 5.80 -38.24
CA THR A 63 7.63 6.20 -39.53
C THR A 63 9.06 5.67 -39.69
N PHE A 64 9.91 5.68 -38.66
CA PHE A 64 11.24 5.05 -38.73
C PHE A 64 11.17 3.56 -39.02
N ALA A 65 10.35 2.82 -38.26
CA ALA A 65 10.22 1.38 -38.42
C ALA A 65 9.76 1.03 -39.84
N LYS A 66 8.76 1.75 -40.38
CA LYS A 66 8.28 1.57 -41.75
C LYS A 66 9.33 1.96 -42.79
N ALA A 67 9.99 3.12 -42.62
CA ALA A 67 10.97 3.64 -43.58
C ALA A 67 12.22 2.77 -43.71
N ILE A 68 12.68 2.16 -42.60
CA ILE A 68 13.89 1.34 -42.59
C ILE A 68 13.58 -0.11 -43.01
N CYS A 69 12.45 -0.67 -42.56
CA CYS A 69 12.15 -2.08 -42.77
C CYS A 69 11.34 -2.36 -44.04
N ALA A 70 10.65 -1.36 -44.59
CA ALA A 70 9.95 -1.42 -45.87
C ALA A 70 10.19 -0.11 -46.68
N PRO A 71 11.45 0.13 -47.13
CA PRO A 71 11.82 1.40 -47.73
C PRO A 71 11.12 1.62 -49.08
N THR A 72 10.41 2.75 -49.22
CA THR A 72 9.92 3.24 -50.53
C THR A 72 11.08 3.91 -51.29
N PRO A 73 10.93 4.21 -52.60
CA PRO A 73 11.92 5.00 -53.33
C PRO A 73 12.23 6.35 -52.65
N GLU A 74 11.25 7.01 -52.03
CA GLU A 74 11.49 8.24 -51.27
C GLU A 74 12.35 7.98 -50.03
N ALA A 75 12.09 6.91 -49.28
CA ALA A 75 12.89 6.53 -48.12
C ALA A 75 14.33 6.13 -48.50
N GLN A 76 14.52 5.48 -49.66
CA GLN A 76 15.85 5.19 -50.19
C GLN A 76 16.62 6.46 -50.54
N ALA A 77 15.96 7.45 -51.14
CA ALA A 77 16.56 8.74 -51.46
C ALA A 77 16.94 9.54 -50.20
N GLY A 78 16.18 9.41 -49.11
CA GLY A 78 16.41 10.07 -47.81
C GLY A 78 17.12 9.22 -46.76
N ALA A 79 17.85 8.18 -47.15
CA ALA A 79 18.42 7.20 -46.22
C ALA A 79 19.37 7.81 -45.17
N ALA A 80 20.14 8.84 -45.56
CA ALA A 80 21.08 9.50 -44.65
C ALA A 80 20.35 10.31 -43.57
N GLU A 81 19.27 10.99 -43.93
CA GLU A 81 18.40 11.72 -43.00
C GLU A 81 17.70 10.77 -42.04
N ILE A 82 17.19 9.65 -42.55
CA ILE A 82 16.58 8.59 -41.74
C ILE A 82 17.57 8.04 -40.72
N GLU A 83 18.80 7.69 -41.13
CA GLU A 83 19.81 7.17 -40.21
C GLU A 83 20.23 8.22 -39.17
N LYS A 84 20.44 9.48 -39.59
CA LYS A 84 20.76 10.56 -38.66
C LYS A 84 19.67 10.72 -37.59
N ALA A 85 18.41 10.67 -38.00
CA ALA A 85 17.30 10.82 -37.09
C ALA A 85 17.10 9.56 -36.21
N ARG A 86 17.34 8.35 -36.75
CA ARG A 86 17.42 7.10 -35.98
C ARG A 86 18.47 7.18 -34.86
N GLN A 87 19.66 7.70 -35.13
CA GLN A 87 20.70 7.91 -34.12
C GLN A 87 20.26 8.91 -33.04
N ALA A 88 19.62 10.01 -33.45
CA ALA A 88 19.09 11.00 -32.52
C ALA A 88 18.01 10.42 -31.59
N TRP A 89 17.07 9.66 -32.13
CA TRP A 89 16.04 8.96 -31.35
C TRP A 89 16.61 7.85 -30.49
N SER A 90 17.60 7.10 -30.99
CA SER A 90 18.30 6.08 -30.21
C SER A 90 18.92 6.69 -28.96
N LYS A 91 19.59 7.84 -29.09
CA LYS A 91 20.13 8.58 -27.95
C LYS A 91 19.03 9.08 -27.01
N LYS A 92 17.95 9.64 -27.55
CA LYS A 92 16.82 10.21 -26.76
C LYS A 92 16.09 9.14 -25.94
N LEU A 93 15.89 7.95 -26.52
CA LEU A 93 15.18 6.80 -25.93
C LEU A 93 16.11 5.79 -25.25
N ARG A 94 17.42 6.08 -25.24
CA ARG A 94 18.47 5.19 -24.69
C ARG A 94 18.38 3.78 -25.27
N MET A 95 18.20 3.72 -26.58
CA MET A 95 18.14 2.48 -27.35
C MET A 95 19.53 2.15 -27.88
N VAL A 96 19.86 0.85 -27.83
CA VAL A 96 20.95 0.27 -28.64
C VAL A 96 20.36 -0.29 -29.94
N ASP A 97 21.22 -0.73 -30.86
CA ASP A 97 20.76 -1.18 -32.18
C ASP A 97 19.72 -2.31 -32.10
N ALA A 98 19.93 -3.29 -31.20
CA ALA A 98 19.00 -4.39 -30.99
C ALA A 98 17.61 -3.95 -30.48
N ASP A 99 17.52 -2.83 -29.77
CA ASP A 99 16.24 -2.32 -29.25
C ASP A 99 15.32 -1.84 -30.38
N TRP A 100 15.81 -1.61 -31.60
CA TRP A 100 14.97 -1.25 -32.74
C TRP A 100 14.01 -2.37 -33.17
N ALA A 101 14.28 -3.63 -32.78
CA ALA A 101 13.29 -4.70 -32.91
C ALA A 101 12.00 -4.39 -32.13
N ASP A 102 12.09 -3.70 -30.99
CA ASP A 102 10.94 -3.30 -30.18
C ASP A 102 10.14 -2.18 -30.87
N ALA A 103 10.83 -1.23 -31.52
CA ALA A 103 10.18 -0.20 -32.34
C ALA A 103 9.42 -0.80 -33.53
N VAL A 104 9.97 -1.84 -34.17
CA VAL A 104 9.27 -2.58 -35.23
C VAL A 104 8.04 -3.31 -34.69
N ALA A 105 8.16 -3.98 -33.54
CA ALA A 105 7.02 -4.64 -32.89
C ALA A 105 5.91 -3.62 -32.55
N TYR A 106 6.29 -2.47 -31.98
CA TYR A 106 5.36 -1.38 -31.67
C TYR A 106 4.64 -0.85 -32.91
N ALA A 107 5.37 -0.61 -34.01
CA ALA A 107 4.80 -0.10 -35.25
C ALA A 107 3.86 -1.09 -35.96
N ARG A 108 3.96 -2.39 -35.64
CA ARG A 108 3.03 -3.43 -36.11
C ARG A 108 1.82 -3.59 -35.21
N SER A 109 1.91 -3.14 -33.96
CA SER A 109 0.83 -3.22 -32.99
C SER A 109 -0.16 -2.07 -33.16
N ASP A 110 -1.43 -2.31 -32.82
CA ASP A 110 -2.37 -1.22 -32.59
C ASP A 110 -2.11 -0.61 -31.21
N TYR A 111 -1.14 0.31 -31.13
CA TYR A 111 -0.75 0.96 -29.88
C TYR A 111 -1.90 1.72 -29.20
N ARG A 112 -2.98 2.03 -29.92
CA ARG A 112 -4.17 2.72 -29.38
C ARG A 112 -5.06 1.77 -28.58
N SER A 113 -4.95 0.46 -28.83
CA SER A 113 -5.65 -0.59 -28.07
C SER A 113 -4.70 -1.43 -27.20
N GLU A 114 -3.49 -0.92 -26.94
CA GLU A 114 -2.50 -1.56 -26.06
C GLU A 114 -3.12 -1.90 -24.70
N LYS A 115 -3.16 -3.19 -24.37
CA LYS A 115 -3.57 -3.68 -23.05
C LYS A 115 -2.36 -4.28 -22.35
N LEU A 116 -1.90 -3.58 -21.32
CA LEU A 116 -0.87 -4.11 -20.45
C LEU A 116 -1.47 -5.18 -19.52
N THR A 117 -0.99 -6.41 -19.65
CA THR A 117 -1.40 -7.56 -18.81
C THR A 117 -0.22 -8.03 -17.97
N TYR A 118 -0.47 -8.50 -16.76
CA TYR A 118 0.58 -9.10 -15.95
C TYR A 118 1.12 -10.38 -16.60
N SER A 119 2.44 -10.54 -16.65
CA SER A 119 3.12 -11.75 -17.11
C SER A 119 3.03 -12.90 -16.11
N THR A 120 2.79 -12.58 -14.83
CA THR A 120 2.70 -13.53 -13.73
C THR A 120 1.73 -13.05 -12.66
N LYS A 121 1.26 -13.97 -11.81
CA LYS A 121 0.46 -13.64 -10.62
C LYS A 121 1.30 -13.57 -9.33
N ASP A 122 2.55 -13.98 -9.39
CA ASP A 122 3.45 -13.94 -8.24
C ASP A 122 4.11 -12.56 -8.13
N LEU A 123 3.71 -11.76 -7.13
CA LEU A 123 4.29 -10.46 -6.82
C LEU A 123 5.82 -10.51 -6.70
N ALA A 124 6.37 -11.64 -6.24
CA ALA A 124 7.82 -11.80 -6.13
C ALA A 124 8.54 -12.00 -7.46
N ALA A 125 7.82 -12.43 -8.49
CA ALA A 125 8.32 -12.64 -9.85
C ALA A 125 7.96 -11.50 -10.81
N PHE A 126 7.39 -10.39 -10.31
CA PHE A 126 7.01 -9.25 -11.15
C PHE A 126 8.24 -8.66 -11.87
N THR A 127 8.15 -8.68 -13.19
CA THR A 127 9.12 -8.04 -14.09
C THR A 127 9.05 -6.51 -14.02
N PRO A 128 10.00 -5.77 -14.62
CA PRO A 128 9.96 -4.31 -14.68
C PRO A 128 8.62 -3.75 -15.16
N ILE A 129 8.01 -4.34 -16.18
CA ILE A 129 6.73 -3.88 -16.73
C ILE A 129 5.54 -4.31 -15.85
N ASP A 130 5.57 -5.48 -15.22
CA ASP A 130 4.54 -5.87 -14.24
C ASP A 130 4.47 -4.89 -13.08
N GLN A 131 5.64 -4.45 -12.58
CA GLN A 131 5.71 -3.49 -11.49
C GLN A 131 5.18 -2.11 -11.88
N TYR A 132 5.46 -1.65 -13.11
CA TYR A 132 4.86 -0.43 -13.64
C TYR A 132 3.34 -0.53 -13.61
N LYS A 133 2.78 -1.62 -14.18
CA LYS A 133 1.34 -1.86 -14.19
C LYS A 133 0.74 -1.85 -12.79
N ALA A 134 1.37 -2.56 -11.85
CA ALA A 134 0.92 -2.63 -10.46
C ALA A 134 0.76 -1.24 -9.83
N LEU A 135 1.69 -0.33 -10.12
CA LEU A 135 1.70 1.01 -9.53
C LEU A 135 0.79 2.00 -10.23
N THR A 136 0.44 1.79 -11.51
CA THR A 136 -0.45 2.68 -12.26
C THR A 136 -1.90 2.23 -12.25
N ASP A 137 -2.14 0.92 -12.23
CA ASP A 137 -3.47 0.32 -12.42
C ASP A 137 -3.97 -0.35 -11.14
N GLY A 138 -3.08 -0.71 -10.21
CA GLY A 138 -3.43 -1.46 -9.01
C GLY A 138 -3.84 -2.90 -9.29
N PHE A 139 -4.66 -3.46 -8.40
CA PHE A 139 -5.12 -4.84 -8.46
C PHE A 139 -6.61 -5.00 -8.16
N ASP A 140 -7.23 -5.98 -8.82
CA ASP A 140 -8.61 -6.36 -8.50
C ASP A 140 -8.68 -7.07 -7.14
N ARG A 141 -9.60 -6.63 -6.28
CA ARG A 141 -9.86 -7.32 -5.01
C ARG A 141 -10.73 -8.57 -5.23
N PRO A 142 -10.54 -9.63 -4.43
CA PRO A 142 -11.52 -10.71 -4.36
C PRO A 142 -12.90 -10.15 -4.00
N ASN A 143 -13.96 -10.72 -4.57
CA ASN A 143 -15.38 -10.43 -4.28
C ASN A 143 -15.95 -9.11 -4.84
N GLY A 144 -15.27 -8.44 -5.77
CA GLY A 144 -15.84 -7.29 -6.50
C GLY A 144 -15.88 -5.96 -5.71
N ASN A 145 -15.21 -5.89 -4.57
CA ASN A 145 -14.94 -4.63 -3.88
C ASN A 145 -13.98 -3.76 -4.73
N GLY A 146 -13.96 -2.44 -4.49
CA GLY A 146 -13.10 -1.51 -5.25
C GLY A 146 -11.62 -1.91 -5.26
N PRO A 147 -10.86 -1.54 -6.31
CA PRO A 147 -9.49 -2.01 -6.54
C PRO A 147 -8.50 -1.59 -5.44
N PHE A 148 -7.43 -2.36 -5.31
CA PHE A 148 -6.25 -2.08 -4.50
C PHE A 148 -5.30 -1.18 -5.32
N GLU A 149 -5.49 0.14 -5.22
CA GLU A 149 -4.71 1.17 -5.93
C GLU A 149 -3.48 1.70 -5.17
N ASP A 150 -3.42 1.64 -3.83
CA ASP A 150 -2.49 2.46 -3.01
C ASP A 150 -1.01 2.36 -3.48
N PRO A 151 -0.47 3.36 -4.21
CA PRO A 151 0.84 3.25 -4.83
C PRO A 151 1.97 3.30 -3.80
N PHE A 152 1.74 3.88 -2.62
CA PHE A 152 2.71 3.90 -1.53
C PHE A 152 2.83 2.51 -0.92
N TYR A 153 1.71 1.85 -0.68
CA TYR A 153 1.68 0.47 -0.20
C TYR A 153 2.29 -0.48 -1.23
N ILE A 154 1.94 -0.37 -2.51
CA ILE A 154 2.44 -1.28 -3.57
C ILE A 154 3.95 -1.12 -3.75
N ALA A 155 4.45 0.12 -3.77
CA ALA A 155 5.89 0.37 -3.87
C ALA A 155 6.66 -0.15 -2.65
N ASP A 156 6.05 -0.10 -1.46
CA ASP A 156 6.59 -0.68 -0.23
C ASP A 156 6.46 -2.21 -0.19
N ALA A 157 5.46 -2.78 -0.88
CA ALA A 157 5.33 -4.22 -1.02
C ALA A 157 6.47 -4.78 -1.89
N LEU A 158 6.87 -4.04 -2.93
CA LEU A 158 8.01 -4.33 -3.81
C LEU A 158 9.36 -4.03 -3.14
N ASP A 159 9.46 -2.93 -2.39
CA ASP A 159 10.62 -2.44 -1.62
C ASP A 159 11.97 -2.65 -2.33
N SER A 160 12.84 -3.52 -1.81
CA SER A 160 14.19 -3.79 -2.33
C SER A 160 14.21 -4.36 -3.76
N ARG A 161 13.07 -4.84 -4.25
CA ARG A 161 12.90 -5.42 -5.60
C ARG A 161 12.20 -4.44 -6.55
N LEU A 162 11.90 -3.23 -6.09
CA LEU A 162 11.35 -2.16 -6.92
C LEU A 162 12.36 -1.80 -8.02
N SER A 163 12.03 -2.21 -9.24
CA SER A 163 12.72 -1.87 -10.47
C SER A 163 12.61 -0.38 -10.78
N GLU A 164 13.43 0.13 -11.69
CA GLU A 164 13.31 1.49 -12.19
C GLU A 164 12.04 1.69 -13.01
N ALA A 165 11.54 0.66 -13.71
CA ALA A 165 10.23 0.74 -14.37
C ALA A 165 9.07 0.82 -13.36
N GLY A 166 9.15 0.04 -12.26
CA GLY A 166 8.25 0.20 -11.12
C GLY A 166 8.38 1.59 -10.49
N ARG A 167 9.61 2.06 -10.20
CA ARG A 167 9.86 3.40 -9.65
C ARG A 167 9.29 4.50 -10.54
N TYR A 168 9.41 4.36 -11.86
CA TYR A 168 8.76 5.23 -12.83
C TYR A 168 7.24 5.22 -12.67
N GLY A 169 6.60 4.05 -12.59
CA GLY A 169 5.17 3.91 -12.32
C GLY A 169 4.75 4.58 -11.01
N PHE A 170 5.54 4.42 -9.94
CA PHE A 170 5.31 5.10 -8.66
C PHE A 170 5.40 6.62 -8.79
N ILE A 171 6.42 7.15 -9.48
CA ILE A 171 6.56 8.59 -9.73
C ILE A 171 5.36 9.11 -10.53
N GLU A 172 4.92 8.39 -11.56
CA GLU A 172 3.74 8.77 -12.34
C GLU A 172 2.48 8.83 -11.49
N ALA A 173 2.22 7.78 -10.69
CA ALA A 173 1.07 7.72 -9.79
C ALA A 173 1.11 8.86 -8.77
N CYS A 174 2.29 9.15 -8.22
CA CYS A 174 2.46 10.21 -7.27
C CYS A 174 2.21 11.60 -7.84
N LEU A 175 2.77 11.91 -9.00
CA LEU A 175 2.55 13.20 -9.66
C LEU A 175 1.05 13.39 -9.96
N LYS A 176 0.36 12.34 -10.43
CA LYS A 176 -1.09 12.36 -10.66
C LYS A 176 -1.88 12.59 -9.38
N LEU A 177 -1.53 11.93 -8.28
CA LEU A 177 -2.18 12.15 -6.97
C LEU A 177 -1.97 13.58 -6.48
N GLY A 178 -0.78 14.15 -6.71
CA GLY A 178 -0.51 15.54 -6.39
C GLY A 178 -1.39 16.53 -7.17
N ASP A 179 -1.61 16.27 -8.47
CA ASP A 179 -2.40 17.17 -9.31
C ASP A 179 -3.92 17.08 -9.06
N ARG A 180 -4.41 16.07 -8.32
CA ARG A 180 -5.85 15.91 -8.01
C ARG A 180 -6.36 16.88 -6.94
N SER A 181 -5.49 17.50 -6.15
CA SER A 181 -5.94 18.39 -5.07
C SER A 181 -6.24 19.79 -5.60
N VAL A 182 -7.52 20.18 -5.52
CA VAL A 182 -8.03 21.50 -5.94
C VAL A 182 -8.15 22.49 -4.78
N THR A 183 -8.00 22.04 -3.53
CA THR A 183 -8.26 22.87 -2.33
C THR A 183 -7.11 22.90 -1.33
N SER A 184 -6.12 22.01 -1.44
CA SER A 184 -4.95 21.99 -0.57
C SER A 184 -3.69 21.60 -1.35
N ILE A 185 -2.52 21.94 -0.81
CA ILE A 185 -1.25 21.57 -1.44
C ILE A 185 -0.88 20.16 -0.94
N PRO A 186 -0.65 19.18 -1.83
CA PRO A 186 -0.39 17.77 -1.49
C PRO A 186 1.05 17.54 -0.99
N SER A 187 1.48 18.34 -0.02
CA SER A 187 2.86 18.40 0.48
C SER A 187 3.43 17.06 0.94
N VAL A 188 2.61 16.23 1.61
CA VAL A 188 3.02 14.91 2.08
C VAL A 188 3.24 13.96 0.89
N THR A 189 2.31 13.91 -0.06
CA THR A 189 2.43 13.15 -1.31
C THR A 189 3.72 13.53 -2.04
N TRP A 190 3.99 14.82 -2.23
CA TRP A 190 5.21 15.29 -2.90
C TRP A 190 6.49 14.91 -2.13
N ALA A 191 6.51 15.09 -0.82
CA ALA A 191 7.65 14.72 0.02
C ALA A 191 7.99 13.23 -0.07
N LEU A 192 6.97 12.36 -0.05
CA LEU A 192 7.15 10.90 -0.16
C LEU A 192 7.83 10.50 -1.47
N CYS A 193 7.51 11.22 -2.54
CA CYS A 193 7.96 10.89 -3.89
C CYS A 193 9.32 11.47 -4.22
N GLN A 194 9.69 12.58 -3.58
CA GLN A 194 10.97 13.27 -3.79
C GLN A 194 12.17 12.31 -3.72
N VAL A 195 12.21 11.44 -2.70
CA VAL A 195 13.31 10.48 -2.53
C VAL A 195 13.33 9.41 -3.64
N ASP A 196 12.18 9.06 -4.22
CA ASP A 196 12.13 8.14 -5.37
C ASP A 196 12.47 8.84 -6.69
N ILE A 197 12.09 10.11 -6.84
CA ILE A 197 12.48 10.97 -7.97
C ILE A 197 14.01 11.12 -8.02
N GLU A 198 14.64 11.40 -6.88
CA GLU A 198 16.10 11.57 -6.77
C GLU A 198 16.89 10.29 -7.04
N ARG A 199 16.28 9.12 -6.79
CA ARG A 199 16.89 7.81 -7.01
C ARG A 199 16.66 7.25 -8.41
N PHE A 200 15.81 7.88 -9.20
CA PHE A 200 15.41 7.34 -10.50
C PHE A 200 16.59 7.34 -11.48
N ASP A 201 16.89 6.17 -12.05
CA ASP A 201 17.96 5.96 -13.01
C ASP A 201 17.40 5.59 -14.39
N ALA A 202 17.37 6.57 -15.29
CA ALA A 202 16.89 6.41 -16.64
C ALA A 202 17.72 5.43 -17.50
N ALA A 203 19.01 5.24 -17.20
CA ALA A 203 19.85 4.28 -17.91
C ALA A 203 19.51 2.85 -17.46
N LYS A 204 19.40 2.63 -16.15
CA LYS A 204 18.99 1.34 -15.59
C LYS A 204 17.54 0.99 -15.96
N PHE A 205 16.63 1.98 -16.06
CA PHE A 205 15.30 1.79 -16.63
C PHE A 205 15.37 1.19 -18.05
N ALA A 206 16.18 1.79 -18.93
CA ALA A 206 16.32 1.32 -20.31
C ALA A 206 16.96 -0.08 -20.41
N GLU A 207 17.88 -0.42 -19.50
CA GLU A 207 18.47 -1.75 -19.37
C GLU A 207 17.44 -2.78 -18.89
N GLN A 208 16.68 -2.46 -17.84
CA GLN A 208 15.64 -3.34 -17.30
C GLN A 208 14.54 -3.62 -18.32
N LEU A 209 14.10 -2.60 -19.07
CA LEU A 209 13.15 -2.82 -20.17
C LEU A 209 13.72 -3.80 -21.18
N ARG A 210 14.97 -3.62 -21.63
CA ARG A 210 15.62 -4.54 -22.58
C ARG A 210 15.67 -5.98 -22.05
N GLY A 211 15.91 -6.15 -20.75
CA GLY A 211 15.94 -7.46 -20.09
C GLY A 211 14.56 -8.08 -19.84
N ASP A 212 13.47 -7.34 -20.00
CA ASP A 212 12.11 -7.85 -19.79
C ASP A 212 11.63 -8.64 -21.02
N THR A 213 11.92 -9.95 -21.00
CA THR A 213 11.51 -10.88 -22.06
C THR A 213 10.13 -11.47 -21.84
N ALA A 214 9.47 -11.17 -20.72
CA ALA A 214 8.12 -11.68 -20.43
C ALA A 214 7.05 -10.89 -21.19
N HIS A 215 7.37 -9.65 -21.57
CA HIS A 215 6.52 -8.78 -22.37
C HIS A 215 7.04 -8.65 -23.81
N GLY A 216 6.15 -8.33 -24.74
CA GLY A 216 6.52 -8.09 -26.14
C GLY A 216 7.27 -6.78 -26.34
N GLY A 217 7.92 -6.66 -27.51
CA GLY A 217 8.71 -5.47 -27.86
C GLY A 217 7.85 -4.21 -27.96
N GLU A 218 6.58 -4.35 -28.34
CA GLU A 218 5.61 -3.26 -28.36
C GLU A 218 5.45 -2.61 -26.99
N LEU A 219 5.34 -3.40 -25.92
CA LEU A 219 5.20 -2.88 -24.55
C LEU A 219 6.49 -2.24 -24.05
N ARG A 220 7.65 -2.85 -24.35
CA ARG A 220 8.96 -2.26 -24.03
C ARG A 220 9.14 -0.90 -24.70
N MET A 221 8.75 -0.78 -25.97
CA MET A 221 8.83 0.49 -26.70
C MET A 221 7.83 1.52 -26.16
N SER A 222 6.60 1.12 -25.85
CA SER A 222 5.61 1.98 -25.21
C SER A 222 6.13 2.58 -23.90
N MET A 223 6.81 1.79 -23.07
CA MET A 223 7.44 2.30 -21.84
C MET A 223 8.53 3.34 -22.11
N ARG A 224 9.36 3.12 -23.14
CA ARG A 224 10.38 4.10 -23.56
C ARG A 224 9.76 5.41 -24.05
N LEU A 225 8.60 5.35 -24.71
CA LEU A 225 7.89 6.54 -25.17
C LEU A 225 7.25 7.30 -24.01
N ARG A 226 6.65 6.61 -23.03
CA ARG A 226 6.00 7.23 -21.87
C ARG A 226 6.98 8.03 -21.01
N ILE A 227 8.19 7.52 -20.80
CA ILE A 227 9.20 8.20 -19.98
C ILE A 227 9.74 9.49 -20.60
N LEU A 228 9.54 9.75 -21.90
CA LEU A 228 10.10 10.91 -22.59
C LEU A 228 9.70 12.25 -21.96
N ASP A 229 8.46 12.35 -21.47
CA ASP A 229 7.93 13.58 -20.88
C ASP A 229 8.30 13.74 -19.40
N LEU A 230 8.84 12.68 -18.78
CA LEU A 230 9.16 12.68 -17.36
C LEU A 230 10.14 13.82 -16.98
N PRO A 231 11.25 14.07 -17.69
CA PRO A 231 12.17 15.15 -17.29
C PRO A 231 11.52 16.53 -17.25
N ALA A 232 10.62 16.82 -18.20
CA ALA A 232 9.88 18.09 -18.22
C ALA A 232 8.93 18.18 -17.03
N ARG A 233 8.15 17.11 -16.76
CA ARG A 233 7.25 17.02 -15.60
C ARG A 233 8.00 17.14 -14.28
N LEU A 234 9.18 16.52 -14.14
CA LEU A 234 10.00 16.60 -12.94
C LEU A 234 10.57 18.01 -12.73
N LYS A 235 10.93 18.73 -13.80
CA LYS A 235 11.36 20.13 -13.70
C LYS A 235 10.22 21.05 -13.23
N GLU A 236 9.03 20.86 -13.78
CA GLU A 236 7.83 21.57 -13.33
C GLU A 236 7.53 21.27 -11.86
N HIS A 237 7.53 19.99 -11.49
CA HIS A 237 7.33 19.56 -10.11
C HIS A 237 8.37 20.16 -9.15
N ALA A 238 9.65 20.14 -9.50
CA ALA A 238 10.70 20.75 -8.68
C ALA A 238 10.47 22.26 -8.47
N THR A 239 9.98 22.96 -9.49
CA THR A 239 9.61 24.39 -9.37
C THR A 239 8.45 24.57 -8.39
N LYS A 240 7.41 23.73 -8.48
CA LYS A 240 6.26 23.74 -7.54
C LYS A 240 6.71 23.45 -6.11
N VAL A 241 7.60 22.48 -5.91
CA VAL A 241 8.17 22.15 -4.59
C VAL A 241 8.97 23.33 -4.03
N GLN A 242 9.82 23.98 -4.82
CA GLN A 242 10.58 25.15 -4.36
C GLN A 242 9.65 26.30 -3.92
N GLN A 243 8.60 26.57 -4.70
CA GLN A 243 7.59 27.57 -4.34
C GLN A 243 6.87 27.20 -3.04
N LEU A 244 6.55 25.92 -2.85
CA LEU A 244 5.91 25.41 -1.64
C LEU A 244 6.80 25.62 -0.40
N LEU A 245 8.07 25.22 -0.50
CA LEU A 245 9.03 25.33 0.60
C LEU A 245 9.31 26.79 0.97
N ALA A 246 9.21 27.72 0.02
CA ALA A 246 9.34 29.16 0.28
C ALA A 246 8.09 29.78 0.91
N LYS A 247 6.93 29.11 0.83
CA LYS A 247 5.66 29.63 1.36
C LYS A 247 5.56 29.51 2.87
N ASP A 248 6.02 28.39 3.43
CA ASP A 248 5.94 28.09 4.87
C ASP A 248 7.01 27.06 5.26
N GLU A 249 7.78 27.32 6.33
CA GLU A 249 8.80 26.41 6.87
C GLU A 249 8.21 25.07 7.33
N ALA A 250 6.92 25.03 7.68
CA ALA A 250 6.22 23.81 8.02
C ALA A 250 6.22 22.79 6.86
N TYR A 251 6.19 23.25 5.60
CA TYR A 251 6.33 22.34 4.46
C TYR A 251 7.73 21.75 4.37
N LYS A 252 8.78 22.52 4.65
CA LYS A 252 10.15 21.99 4.74
C LYS A 252 10.26 20.93 5.83
N LYS A 253 9.64 21.16 6.99
CA LYS A 253 9.54 20.16 8.05
C LYS A 253 8.90 18.85 7.57
N VAL A 254 7.86 18.90 6.71
CA VAL A 254 7.26 17.67 6.13
C VAL A 254 8.29 16.87 5.33
N PHE A 255 9.05 17.52 4.45
CA PHE A 255 10.08 16.86 3.63
C PHE A 255 11.20 16.26 4.50
N ASP A 256 11.67 17.00 5.50
CA ASP A 256 12.70 16.54 6.43
C ASP A 256 12.23 15.32 7.25
N VAL A 257 10.99 15.36 7.75
CA VAL A 257 10.38 14.24 8.48
C VAL A 257 10.26 13.01 7.59
N VAL A 258 9.82 13.16 6.35
CA VAL A 258 9.71 12.04 5.40
C VAL A 258 11.08 11.41 5.13
N ALA A 259 12.09 12.22 4.78
CA ALA A 259 13.44 11.73 4.50
C ALA A 259 14.03 10.99 5.71
N LYS A 260 13.88 11.58 6.90
CA LYS A 260 14.33 10.97 8.16
C LYS A 260 13.60 9.67 8.46
N ALA A 261 12.27 9.63 8.32
CA ALA A 261 11.47 8.45 8.59
C ALA A 261 11.82 7.28 7.66
N ARG A 262 12.11 7.54 6.38
CA ARG A 262 12.59 6.51 5.44
C ARG A 262 13.94 5.94 5.88
N ALA A 263 14.85 6.78 6.36
CA ALA A 263 16.14 6.35 6.88
C ALA A 263 16.01 5.54 8.19
N GLU A 264 15.17 6.01 9.12
CA GLU A 264 14.84 5.30 10.36
C GLU A 264 14.20 3.94 10.08
N TRP A 265 13.28 3.87 9.11
CA TRP A 265 12.69 2.60 8.67
C TRP A 265 13.78 1.65 8.15
N ALA A 266 14.64 2.11 7.24
CA ALA A 266 15.69 1.27 6.66
C ALA A 266 16.67 0.73 7.71
N ALA A 267 17.00 1.53 8.73
CA ALA A 267 17.88 1.12 9.83
C ALA A 267 17.18 0.25 10.89
N GLY A 268 15.85 0.36 11.02
CA GLY A 268 15.04 -0.40 11.98
C GLY A 268 14.28 -1.53 11.29
N LEU A 269 12.99 -1.31 11.04
CA LEU A 269 12.07 -2.34 10.57
C LEU A 269 12.43 -2.91 9.19
N GLY A 270 13.13 -2.15 8.36
CA GLY A 270 13.70 -2.59 7.07
C GLY A 270 14.72 -3.73 7.20
N THR A 271 15.24 -3.98 8.40
CA THR A 271 16.15 -5.10 8.70
C THR A 271 15.43 -6.39 9.12
N GLU A 272 14.11 -6.33 9.37
CA GLU A 272 13.27 -7.48 9.78
C GLU A 272 12.90 -8.36 8.59
N THR A 273 13.90 -8.95 7.93
CA THR A 273 13.77 -9.67 6.66
C THR A 273 12.73 -10.80 6.70
N LYS A 274 12.61 -11.52 7.83
CA LYS A 274 11.61 -12.60 7.99
C LYS A 274 10.18 -12.07 7.98
N LEU A 275 9.95 -10.94 8.66
CA LEU A 275 8.62 -10.34 8.77
C LEU A 275 8.21 -9.69 7.45
N LEU A 276 9.15 -9.00 6.79
CA LEU A 276 8.94 -8.42 5.45
C LEU A 276 8.69 -9.51 4.40
N ALA A 277 9.42 -10.63 4.44
CA ALA A 277 9.19 -11.76 3.54
C ALA A 277 7.81 -12.41 3.77
N LEU A 278 7.37 -12.51 5.03
CA LEU A 278 6.03 -13.00 5.35
C LEU A 278 4.95 -12.06 4.81
N ALA A 279 5.08 -10.74 5.07
CA ALA A 279 4.16 -9.74 4.52
C ALA A 279 4.11 -9.80 2.98
N GLN A 280 5.28 -9.82 2.32
CA GLN A 280 5.43 -9.98 0.87
C GLN A 280 4.73 -11.23 0.32
N ALA A 281 4.84 -12.38 1.00
CA ALA A 281 4.22 -13.61 0.56
C ALA A 281 2.68 -13.53 0.61
N LEU A 282 2.12 -12.94 1.68
CA LEU A 282 0.68 -12.80 1.84
C LEU A 282 0.08 -11.67 0.99
N ASP A 283 0.85 -10.60 0.74
CA ASP A 283 0.52 -9.61 -0.30
C ASP A 283 0.38 -10.33 -1.64
N GLY A 284 1.41 -11.09 -2.07
CA GLY A 284 1.39 -11.86 -3.31
C GLY A 284 0.25 -12.89 -3.38
N ALA A 285 -0.06 -13.57 -2.28
CA ALA A 285 -1.18 -14.52 -2.21
C ALA A 285 -2.53 -13.84 -2.45
N THR A 286 -2.73 -12.67 -1.84
CA THR A 286 -3.92 -11.84 -2.03
C THR A 286 -4.06 -11.40 -3.48
N LEU A 287 -2.97 -10.89 -4.06
CA LEU A 287 -2.92 -10.42 -5.45
C LEU A 287 -3.18 -11.53 -6.46
N ALA A 288 -2.59 -12.70 -6.24
CA ALA A 288 -2.82 -13.87 -7.07
C ALA A 288 -4.22 -14.47 -6.90
N GLN A 289 -4.97 -14.02 -5.88
CA GLN A 289 -6.22 -14.63 -5.40
C GLN A 289 -6.06 -16.15 -5.20
N SER A 290 -4.91 -16.56 -4.66
CA SER A 290 -4.48 -17.97 -4.65
C SER A 290 -4.75 -18.63 -3.31
N ARG A 291 -5.78 -19.48 -3.24
CA ARG A 291 -6.08 -20.31 -2.04
C ARG A 291 -4.86 -21.14 -1.60
N LYS A 292 -4.14 -21.70 -2.57
CA LYS A 292 -2.93 -22.50 -2.32
C LYS A 292 -1.83 -21.69 -1.65
N ALA A 293 -1.68 -20.41 -1.99
CA ALA A 293 -0.69 -19.54 -1.37
C ALA A 293 -1.02 -19.17 0.09
N PHE A 294 -2.29 -19.31 0.51
CA PHE A 294 -2.73 -19.17 1.90
C PHE A 294 -2.68 -20.48 2.70
N GLU A 295 -2.37 -21.62 2.08
CA GLU A 295 -2.37 -22.90 2.78
C GLU A 295 -1.34 -22.90 3.94
N GLY A 296 -1.81 -23.16 5.17
CA GLY A 296 -0.98 -23.17 6.37
C GLY A 296 -0.42 -21.80 6.77
N CYS A 297 -0.97 -20.69 6.27
CA CYS A 297 -0.51 -19.36 6.68
C CYS A 297 -0.85 -19.02 8.13
N GLU A 298 -1.88 -19.66 8.71
CA GLU A 298 -2.47 -19.26 10.00
C GLU A 298 -1.46 -19.37 11.14
N ASP A 299 -0.76 -20.51 11.24
CA ASP A 299 0.24 -20.74 12.28
C ASP A 299 1.42 -19.77 12.17
N LYS A 300 1.92 -19.56 10.95
CA LYS A 300 3.08 -18.69 10.68
C LYS A 300 2.78 -17.24 11.03
N THR A 301 1.61 -16.76 10.63
CA THR A 301 1.18 -15.38 10.87
C THR A 301 0.81 -15.13 12.33
N THR A 302 0.19 -16.12 12.99
CA THR A 302 -0.07 -16.09 14.44
C THR A 302 1.24 -16.03 15.22
N ALA A 303 2.21 -16.89 14.91
CA ALA A 303 3.52 -16.90 15.56
C ALA A 303 4.27 -15.56 15.39
N ALA A 304 4.24 -14.99 14.18
CA ALA A 304 4.86 -13.69 13.90
C ALA A 304 4.19 -12.55 14.70
N LEU A 305 2.85 -12.49 14.72
CA LEU A 305 2.12 -11.50 15.49
C LEU A 305 2.38 -11.65 16.99
N HIS A 306 2.33 -12.88 17.51
CA HIS A 306 2.61 -13.16 18.91
C HIS A 306 4.03 -12.75 19.32
N ALA A 307 5.03 -13.01 18.47
CA ALA A 307 6.41 -12.65 18.74
C ALA A 307 6.58 -11.14 18.93
N GLU A 308 5.88 -10.33 18.14
CA GLU A 308 5.94 -8.87 18.28
C GLU A 308 5.13 -8.36 19.47
N ILE A 309 3.94 -8.90 19.72
CA ILE A 309 3.13 -8.52 20.88
C ILE A 309 3.84 -8.88 22.19
N SER A 310 4.57 -9.99 22.23
CA SER A 310 5.31 -10.39 23.46
C SER A 310 6.42 -9.43 23.85
N LYS A 311 6.82 -8.53 22.95
CA LYS A 311 7.79 -7.46 23.25
C LYS A 311 7.12 -6.23 23.88
N VAL A 312 5.80 -6.11 23.79
CA VAL A 312 5.03 -4.95 24.26
C VAL A 312 4.84 -5.03 25.77
N PRO A 313 5.19 -3.97 26.54
CA PRO A 313 4.96 -3.95 27.98
C PRO A 313 3.47 -4.02 28.31
N ALA A 314 3.09 -4.85 29.29
CA ALA A 314 1.70 -4.99 29.75
C ALA A 314 1.08 -3.65 30.18
N LYS A 315 1.89 -2.75 30.74
CA LYS A 315 1.50 -1.39 31.15
C LYS A 315 0.95 -0.54 30.00
N THR A 316 1.30 -0.85 28.75
CA THR A 316 0.75 -0.20 27.56
C THR A 316 -0.78 -0.35 27.49
N PHE A 317 -1.30 -1.44 28.07
CA PHE A 317 -2.72 -1.78 28.07
C PHE A 317 -3.41 -1.56 29.43
N ALA A 318 -2.76 -0.84 30.35
CA ALA A 318 -3.29 -0.60 31.68
C ALA A 318 -4.65 0.12 31.61
N GLY A 319 -5.64 -0.39 32.34
CA GLY A 319 -6.98 0.20 32.41
C GLY A 319 -7.87 -0.01 31.19
N MET A 320 -7.36 -0.58 30.09
CA MET A 320 -8.17 -0.95 28.93
C MET A 320 -8.92 -2.23 29.27
N LYS A 321 -10.20 -2.15 29.65
CA LYS A 321 -11.05 -3.32 29.97
C LYS A 321 -12.40 -3.15 29.30
N ASP A 322 -13.11 -4.25 29.09
CA ASP A 322 -14.47 -4.17 28.59
C ASP A 322 -15.40 -3.52 29.62
N ILE A 323 -16.14 -2.52 29.16
CA ILE A 323 -17.16 -1.85 29.94
C ILE A 323 -18.51 -2.41 29.51
N ARG A 324 -19.20 -3.01 30.47
CA ARG A 324 -20.42 -3.78 30.25
C ARG A 324 -21.59 -3.01 29.60
N MET A 325 -21.60 -1.69 29.73
CA MET A 325 -22.60 -0.80 29.11
C MET A 325 -22.06 -0.02 27.89
N GLU A 326 -20.76 -0.13 27.61
CA GLU A 326 -20.07 0.60 26.55
C GLU A 326 -19.12 -0.35 25.78
N PRO A 327 -19.66 -1.35 25.06
CA PRO A 327 -18.82 -2.33 24.35
C PRO A 327 -17.90 -1.69 23.30
N TYR A 328 -18.25 -0.48 22.84
CA TYR A 328 -17.47 0.32 21.89
C TYR A 328 -16.38 1.18 22.52
N ASN A 329 -16.32 1.23 23.86
CA ASN A 329 -15.21 1.77 24.64
C ASN A 329 -14.44 0.65 25.38
N GLY A 330 -14.60 -0.60 24.93
CA GLY A 330 -13.96 -1.77 25.51
C GLY A 330 -12.48 -1.91 25.15
N PHE A 331 -11.89 -3.06 25.48
CA PHE A 331 -10.48 -3.34 25.21
C PHE A 331 -10.10 -3.14 23.74
N ALA A 332 -10.89 -3.65 22.79
CA ALA A 332 -10.57 -3.54 21.37
C ALA A 332 -10.48 -2.08 20.89
N ALA A 333 -11.39 -1.22 21.37
CA ALA A 333 -11.40 0.21 21.08
C ALA A 333 -10.19 0.95 21.65
N GLY A 334 -9.77 0.60 22.87
CA GLY A 334 -8.59 1.21 23.50
C GLY A 334 -7.26 0.67 22.96
N ALA A 335 -7.14 -0.64 22.79
CA ALA A 335 -5.90 -1.33 22.45
C ALA A 335 -5.61 -1.30 20.93
N GLY A 336 -6.63 -1.36 20.08
CA GLY A 336 -6.48 -1.39 18.62
C GLY A 336 -5.61 -0.25 18.07
N PRO A 337 -5.92 1.03 18.37
CA PRO A 337 -5.11 2.17 17.95
C PRO A 337 -3.67 2.15 18.50
N VAL A 338 -3.46 1.55 19.67
CA VAL A 338 -2.14 1.43 20.29
C VAL A 338 -1.31 0.37 19.57
N LEU A 339 -1.90 -0.79 19.30
CA LEU A 339 -1.25 -1.91 18.61
C LEU A 339 -0.76 -1.51 17.21
N VAL A 340 -1.60 -0.88 16.39
CA VAL A 340 -1.21 -0.50 15.02
C VAL A 340 -0.25 0.71 14.98
N LYS A 341 -0.04 1.41 16.10
CA LYS A 341 0.99 2.45 16.21
C LYS A 341 2.37 1.89 16.52
N ILE A 342 2.47 0.65 16.99
CA ILE A 342 3.75 -0.03 17.23
C ILE A 342 4.24 -0.61 15.89
N PRO A 343 5.38 -0.15 15.34
CA PRO A 343 5.74 -0.45 13.94
C PRO A 343 5.84 -1.93 13.60
N SER A 344 6.44 -2.74 14.49
CA SER A 344 6.61 -4.17 14.24
C SER A 344 5.31 -4.96 14.41
N VAL A 345 4.46 -4.58 15.38
CA VAL A 345 3.13 -5.18 15.55
C VAL A 345 2.25 -4.86 14.35
N ALA A 346 2.26 -3.62 13.86
CA ALA A 346 1.51 -3.22 12.67
C ALA A 346 1.97 -3.98 11.42
N LEU A 347 3.28 -4.13 11.22
CA LEU A 347 3.83 -4.92 10.11
C LEU A 347 3.46 -6.41 10.24
N ALA A 348 3.48 -6.98 11.45
CA ALA A 348 3.08 -8.37 11.69
C ALA A 348 1.57 -8.60 11.55
N ALA A 349 0.76 -7.58 11.84
CA ALA A 349 -0.68 -7.63 11.69
C ALA A 349 -1.12 -7.71 10.22
N VAL A 350 -0.37 -7.12 9.28
CA VAL A 350 -0.69 -7.17 7.84
C VAL A 350 -0.85 -8.61 7.33
N PRO A 351 0.15 -9.51 7.39
CA PRO A 351 -0.05 -10.88 6.92
C PRO A 351 -1.04 -11.67 7.78
N TYR A 352 -1.21 -11.32 9.06
CA TYR A 352 -2.23 -11.93 9.92
C TYR A 352 -3.65 -11.63 9.41
N VAL A 353 -3.99 -10.37 9.13
CA VAL A 353 -5.34 -10.01 8.66
C VAL A 353 -5.65 -10.58 7.27
N LEU A 354 -4.64 -10.70 6.42
CA LEU A 354 -4.80 -11.31 5.09
C LEU A 354 -5.04 -12.83 5.17
N CYS A 355 -4.46 -13.48 6.17
CA CYS A 355 -4.59 -14.93 6.37
C CYS A 355 -5.87 -15.30 7.14
N HIS A 356 -6.16 -14.60 8.24
CA HIS A 356 -7.23 -14.94 9.19
C HIS A 356 -8.55 -14.24 8.88
N THR A 357 -8.97 -14.18 7.61
CA THR A 357 -10.09 -13.33 7.12
C THR A 357 -11.44 -13.48 7.83
N LYS A 358 -11.66 -14.57 8.59
CA LYS A 358 -12.88 -14.83 9.35
C LYS A 358 -12.74 -14.63 10.86
N SER A 359 -11.53 -14.40 11.35
CA SER A 359 -11.23 -14.13 12.75
C SER A 359 -11.76 -12.75 13.15
N GLY A 360 -12.34 -12.67 14.36
CA GLY A 360 -12.69 -11.39 14.97
C GLY A 360 -11.46 -10.55 15.32
N THR A 361 -10.34 -11.20 15.69
CA THR A 361 -9.05 -10.51 15.88
C THR A 361 -8.56 -9.89 14.59
N ALA A 362 -8.69 -10.61 13.46
CA ALA A 362 -8.33 -10.07 12.16
C ALA A 362 -9.24 -8.92 11.73
N ASP A 363 -10.56 -9.02 11.93
CA ASP A 363 -11.50 -7.93 11.68
C ASP A 363 -11.17 -6.68 12.52
N MET A 364 -10.88 -6.89 13.81
CA MET A 364 -10.41 -5.84 14.73
C MET A 364 -9.14 -5.17 14.21
N LEU A 365 -8.09 -5.92 13.89
CA LEU A 365 -6.84 -5.36 13.39
C LEU A 365 -7.01 -4.68 12.03
N ALA A 366 -7.79 -5.26 11.12
CA ALA A 366 -8.07 -4.69 9.80
C ALA A 366 -8.76 -3.32 9.93
N ALA A 367 -9.68 -3.18 10.89
CA ALA A 367 -10.36 -1.91 11.17
C ALA A 367 -9.39 -0.77 11.53
N TYR A 368 -8.31 -1.07 12.26
CA TYR A 368 -7.33 -0.05 12.64
C TYR A 368 -6.19 0.08 11.62
N LEU A 369 -5.85 -0.99 10.89
CA LEU A 369 -4.86 -0.94 9.81
C LEU A 369 -5.37 -0.14 8.60
N GLN A 370 -6.67 -0.19 8.29
CA GLN A 370 -7.25 0.62 7.22
C GLN A 370 -7.32 2.12 7.58
N ASP A 371 -7.37 2.45 8.88
CA ASP A 371 -7.45 3.83 9.37
C ASP A 371 -6.05 4.44 9.64
N THR A 372 -4.98 3.72 9.32
CA THR A 372 -3.60 4.18 9.54
C THR A 372 -2.73 3.93 8.32
N PRO A 373 -1.70 4.76 8.06
CA PRO A 373 -0.80 4.52 6.94
C PRO A 373 0.06 3.25 7.09
N GLY A 374 0.17 2.70 8.30
CA GLY A 374 0.90 1.46 8.55
C GLY A 374 2.42 1.60 8.41
N TYR A 375 3.10 0.45 8.41
CA TYR A 375 4.57 0.34 8.42
C TYR A 375 5.07 -0.74 7.45
N ARG A 376 4.35 -0.95 6.34
CA ARG A 376 4.66 -2.00 5.36
C ARG A 376 6.04 -1.81 4.73
N GLY A 377 6.47 -0.56 4.56
CA GLY A 377 7.75 -0.18 3.99
C GLY A 377 8.12 1.27 4.28
N PRO A 378 9.14 1.81 3.61
CA PRO A 378 9.68 3.14 3.92
C PRO A 378 8.67 4.26 3.67
N ARG A 379 7.78 4.15 2.68
CA ARG A 379 6.84 5.23 2.32
C ARG A 379 5.67 5.30 3.30
N THR A 380 5.05 4.17 3.58
CA THR A 380 3.97 4.02 4.57
C THR A 380 4.45 4.41 5.97
N ALA A 381 5.65 4.01 6.37
CA ALA A 381 6.27 4.44 7.63
C ALA A 381 6.49 5.97 7.68
N ALA A 382 6.89 6.58 6.57
CA ALA A 382 7.06 8.02 6.49
C ALA A 382 5.74 8.79 6.62
N ILE A 383 4.66 8.33 5.97
CA ILE A 383 3.31 8.92 6.15
C ILE A 383 2.90 8.85 7.63
N SER A 384 3.04 7.67 8.24
CA SER A 384 2.75 7.46 9.67
C SER A 384 3.54 8.44 10.55
N LYS A 385 4.82 8.68 10.24
CA LYS A 385 5.65 9.61 11.00
C LYS A 385 5.18 11.06 10.86
N VAL A 386 4.86 11.52 9.65
CA VAL A 386 4.35 12.88 9.42
C VAL A 386 3.06 13.12 10.21
N MET A 387 2.12 12.16 10.21
CA MET A 387 0.88 12.27 10.98
C MET A 387 1.11 12.42 12.49
N LEU A 388 2.16 11.78 13.03
CA LEU A 388 2.52 11.86 14.45
C LEU A 388 3.18 13.18 14.85
N GLU A 389 3.85 13.86 13.91
CA GLU A 389 4.55 15.13 14.17
C GLU A 389 3.62 16.33 14.36
N LYS A 390 2.31 16.20 14.07
CA LYS A 390 1.28 17.24 14.23
C LYS A 390 1.75 18.61 13.72
N ILE A 391 2.30 18.62 12.50
CA ILE A 391 2.85 19.82 11.87
C ILE A 391 1.70 20.82 11.63
N ALA A 392 1.85 22.02 12.17
CA ALA A 392 0.92 23.12 11.96
C ALA A 392 1.49 24.09 10.92
N LEU A 393 0.63 24.59 10.04
CA LEU A 393 0.95 25.65 9.08
C LEU A 393 0.68 27.02 9.75
N ASP A 394 1.37 28.06 9.29
CA ASP A 394 1.16 29.43 9.75
C ASP A 394 -0.17 30.02 9.24
N ASP A 395 -0.54 29.67 7.99
CA ASP A 395 -1.85 30.00 7.43
C ASP A 395 -2.96 29.16 8.09
N LEU A 396 -3.82 29.82 8.87
CA LEU A 396 -4.96 29.22 9.58
C LEU A 396 -5.96 28.51 8.65
N ASN A 397 -6.01 28.87 7.37
CA ASN A 397 -6.89 28.23 6.39
C ASN A 397 -6.21 27.08 5.64
N ALA A 398 -4.90 26.93 5.79
CA ALA A 398 -4.15 25.86 5.15
C ALA A 398 -4.16 24.59 6.01
N ARG A 399 -4.11 23.43 5.34
CA ARG A 399 -4.01 22.12 6.00
C ARG A 399 -2.96 21.25 5.31
N ILE A 400 -2.30 20.41 6.09
CA ILE A 400 -1.48 19.32 5.56
C ILE A 400 -2.41 18.23 5.04
N GLU A 401 -2.35 17.97 3.74
CA GLU A 401 -3.09 16.89 3.08
C GLU A 401 -2.25 15.62 3.03
N TYR A 402 -2.89 14.49 3.31
CA TYR A 402 -2.30 13.16 3.30
C TYR A 402 -2.85 12.37 2.11
N PRO A 403 -2.04 11.49 1.49
CA PRO A 403 -2.56 10.60 0.47
C PRO A 403 -3.62 9.64 1.07
N PRO A 404 -4.62 9.21 0.29
CA PRO A 404 -5.57 8.20 0.73
C PRO A 404 -4.86 6.86 0.96
N PHE A 405 -5.36 6.07 1.90
CA PHE A 405 -4.80 4.75 2.27
C PHE A 405 -5.89 3.67 2.47
N ASP A 406 -7.11 3.91 1.99
CA ASP A 406 -8.28 3.02 2.04
C ASP A 406 -8.23 1.89 0.98
N SER A 407 -7.37 2.02 -0.03
CA SER A 407 -7.23 1.08 -1.15
C SER A 407 -6.12 0.04 -0.96
N ARG A 408 -6.16 -0.69 0.16
CA ARG A 408 -5.19 -1.72 0.58
C ARG A 408 -5.64 -3.17 0.39
N PRO A 409 -4.75 -4.19 0.52
CA PRO A 409 -5.15 -5.59 0.28
C PRO A 409 -6.08 -6.14 1.37
N TYR A 410 -6.11 -5.52 2.54
CA TYR A 410 -7.10 -5.77 3.59
C TYR A 410 -8.19 -4.69 3.53
N TRP A 411 -9.44 -5.12 3.71
CA TRP A 411 -10.61 -4.24 3.66
C TRP A 411 -11.63 -4.67 4.71
N ARG A 412 -12.27 -3.69 5.34
CA ARG A 412 -13.42 -3.91 6.22
C ARG A 412 -14.48 -2.85 5.93
N SER A 413 -15.73 -3.28 5.80
CA SER A 413 -16.86 -2.34 5.76
C SER A 413 -16.92 -1.55 7.06
N HIS A 414 -17.02 -0.23 6.99
CA HIS A 414 -17.03 0.64 8.16
C HIS A 414 -18.07 0.19 9.21
N GLY A 415 -17.69 0.29 10.49
CA GLY A 415 -18.54 -0.08 11.61
C GLY A 415 -17.74 -0.05 12.91
N THR A 416 -18.41 0.17 14.04
CA THR A 416 -17.72 0.28 15.33
C THR A 416 -17.22 -1.10 15.77
N ILE A 417 -15.93 -1.19 16.08
CA ILE A 417 -15.35 -2.38 16.71
C ILE A 417 -15.75 -2.36 18.18
N GLY A 418 -16.43 -3.43 18.60
CA GLY A 418 -16.77 -3.65 20.01
C GLY A 418 -16.06 -4.88 20.53
N SER A 419 -15.71 -4.86 21.81
CA SER A 419 -15.28 -6.05 22.53
C SER A 419 -16.13 -6.27 23.77
N ALA A 420 -16.26 -7.53 24.15
CA ALA A 420 -17.02 -7.96 25.29
C ALA A 420 -16.37 -9.18 25.95
N GLY A 421 -16.22 -9.12 27.26
CA GLY A 421 -15.91 -10.23 28.14
C GLY A 421 -16.10 -9.83 29.61
N GLY A 422 -15.77 -10.74 30.50
CA GLY A 422 -15.92 -10.51 31.93
C GLY A 422 -15.20 -11.54 32.76
N VAL A 423 -15.53 -11.58 34.04
CA VAL A 423 -14.93 -12.54 34.98
C VAL A 423 -15.63 -13.88 34.81
N ILE A 424 -14.86 -14.94 34.63
CA ILE A 424 -15.38 -16.28 34.33
C ILE A 424 -15.92 -16.93 35.61
N ALA A 425 -17.18 -17.35 35.60
CA ALA A 425 -17.75 -18.21 36.62
C ALA A 425 -17.57 -19.70 36.28
N LYS A 426 -17.81 -20.06 35.01
CA LYS A 426 -17.80 -21.45 34.55
C LYS A 426 -17.45 -21.54 33.07
N VAL A 427 -16.75 -22.60 32.69
CA VAL A 427 -16.45 -22.95 31.29
C VAL A 427 -17.02 -24.34 31.03
N GLN A 428 -17.80 -24.48 29.96
CA GLN A 428 -18.43 -25.73 29.56
C GLN A 428 -18.02 -26.06 28.11
N PRO A 429 -17.47 -27.26 27.84
CA PRO A 429 -17.24 -27.71 26.47
C PRO A 429 -18.55 -27.84 25.69
N ALA A 430 -18.59 -27.36 24.44
CA ALA A 430 -19.76 -27.44 23.57
C ALA A 430 -19.35 -27.62 22.10
N GLY A 431 -18.92 -28.85 21.75
CA GLY A 431 -18.48 -29.18 20.39
C GLY A 431 -17.16 -28.48 20.02
N ASP A 432 -17.24 -27.62 18.99
CA ASP A 432 -16.11 -26.84 18.44
C ASP A 432 -15.94 -25.47 19.10
N VAL A 433 -16.89 -25.10 19.96
CA VAL A 433 -16.81 -23.93 20.83
C VAL A 433 -16.86 -24.35 22.30
N ILE A 434 -16.59 -23.39 23.18
CA ILE A 434 -16.81 -23.50 24.62
C ILE A 434 -17.80 -22.42 25.04
N THR A 435 -18.68 -22.77 25.97
CA THR A 435 -19.62 -21.84 26.59
C THR A 435 -19.00 -21.29 27.86
N VAL A 436 -18.83 -19.97 27.93
CA VAL A 436 -18.24 -19.27 29.07
C VAL A 436 -19.35 -18.47 29.78
N GLU A 437 -19.68 -18.89 31.00
CA GLU A 437 -20.58 -18.17 31.89
C GLU A 437 -19.79 -17.18 32.75
N LEU A 438 -20.34 -15.99 32.93
CA LEU A 438 -19.70 -14.93 33.72
C LEU A 438 -20.15 -14.93 35.18
N GLU A 439 -19.32 -14.39 36.07
CA GLU A 439 -19.72 -14.04 37.43
C GLU A 439 -20.87 -13.04 37.39
N LYS A 440 -21.82 -13.20 38.32
CA LYS A 440 -23.00 -12.34 38.38
C LYS A 440 -22.60 -10.88 38.63
N LEU A 441 -23.02 -9.99 37.75
CA LEU A 441 -22.94 -8.55 37.92
C LEU A 441 -24.29 -8.02 38.39
N LEU A 442 -24.39 -7.75 39.68
CA LEU A 442 -25.58 -7.16 40.28
C LEU A 442 -25.43 -5.64 40.33
N ILE A 443 -26.34 -4.92 39.68
CA ILE A 443 -26.39 -3.45 39.69
C ILE A 443 -27.60 -2.98 40.49
N LYS A 444 -27.40 -1.97 41.33
CA LYS A 444 -28.51 -1.32 42.03
C LYS A 444 -28.94 -0.08 41.27
N ARG A 445 -30.22 0.04 40.94
CA ARG A 445 -30.80 1.22 40.28
C ARG A 445 -31.90 1.79 41.14
N LEU A 446 -31.97 3.11 41.19
CA LEU A 446 -33.10 3.79 41.81
C LEU A 446 -34.27 3.70 40.85
N GLU A 447 -35.30 2.96 41.23
CA GLU A 447 -36.48 2.72 40.41
C GLU A 447 -37.74 3.02 41.18
N CYS A 448 -38.83 3.23 40.45
CA CYS A 448 -40.14 3.34 41.05
C CYS A 448 -40.60 1.95 41.52
N ILE A 449 -40.71 1.76 42.83
CA ILE A 449 -41.16 0.50 43.43
C ILE A 449 -42.64 0.50 43.78
N GLN A 450 -43.27 1.68 43.77
CA GLN A 450 -44.69 1.85 43.96
C GLN A 450 -45.17 3.05 43.15
N SER A 451 -46.21 2.85 42.35
CA SER A 451 -46.80 3.88 41.50
C SER A 451 -48.31 3.74 41.42
N HIS A 452 -49.00 4.83 41.15
CA HIS A 452 -50.41 4.83 40.78
C HIS A 452 -50.60 5.43 39.39
N GLN A 453 -51.68 4.98 38.74
CA GLN A 453 -52.07 5.48 37.43
C GLN A 453 -53.09 6.61 37.61
N THR A 454 -52.87 7.74 36.94
CA THR A 454 -53.81 8.87 36.98
C THR A 454 -54.87 8.71 35.89
N LYS A 455 -55.88 9.60 35.88
CA LYS A 455 -56.87 9.65 34.80
C LYS A 455 -56.40 10.46 33.59
N ARG A 456 -55.16 10.97 33.60
CA ARG A 456 -54.59 11.76 32.51
C ARG A 456 -54.04 10.83 31.44
N ILE A 457 -54.41 11.07 30.18
CA ILE A 457 -53.87 10.31 29.05
C ILE A 457 -52.42 10.74 28.82
N SER A 458 -51.50 9.77 28.82
CA SER A 458 -50.08 9.97 28.52
C SER A 458 -49.82 9.85 27.02
N ARG A 459 -50.35 8.78 26.38
CA ARG A 459 -50.38 8.65 24.92
C ARG A 459 -51.50 7.73 24.46
N ILE A 460 -51.79 7.77 23.16
CA ILE A 460 -52.58 6.75 22.46
C ILE A 460 -51.63 6.06 21.48
N THR A 461 -51.49 4.75 21.60
CA THR A 461 -50.62 3.95 20.72
C THR A 461 -51.25 3.76 19.35
N ALA A 462 -50.44 3.32 18.37
CA ALA A 462 -50.88 3.18 16.98
C ALA A 462 -51.99 2.12 16.77
N ASP A 463 -52.15 1.19 17.70
CA ASP A 463 -53.24 0.21 17.76
C ASP A 463 -54.50 0.73 18.49
N GLY A 464 -54.53 2.03 18.84
CA GLY A 464 -55.67 2.69 19.46
C GLY A 464 -55.77 2.54 20.98
N LYS A 465 -54.78 1.91 21.63
CA LYS A 465 -54.78 1.73 23.09
C LYS A 465 -54.39 3.03 23.80
N VAL A 466 -55.22 3.44 24.76
CA VAL A 466 -54.96 4.62 25.60
C VAL A 466 -54.07 4.21 26.77
N GLU A 467 -52.89 4.80 26.86
CA GLU A 467 -51.98 4.66 28.01
C GLU A 467 -52.13 5.89 28.92
N TYR A 468 -52.49 5.67 30.17
CA TYR A 468 -52.62 6.74 31.17
C TYR A 468 -51.30 7.01 31.90
N GLU A 469 -51.11 8.27 32.32
CA GLU A 469 -49.96 8.75 33.08
C GLU A 469 -49.81 7.94 34.38
N THR A 470 -48.56 7.56 34.69
CA THR A 470 -48.21 6.82 35.90
C THR A 470 -47.30 7.71 36.75
N ILE A 471 -47.72 8.02 37.98
CA ILE A 471 -46.95 8.80 38.95
C ILE A 471 -46.25 7.84 39.91
N CYS A 472 -44.96 8.07 40.14
CA CYS A 472 -44.21 7.31 41.12
C CYS A 472 -44.49 7.80 42.54
N ASP A 473 -45.04 6.92 43.38
CA ASP A 473 -45.33 7.21 44.79
C ASP A 473 -44.11 6.97 45.68
N LYS A 474 -43.27 5.99 45.32
CA LYS A 474 -42.08 5.63 46.08
C LYS A 474 -40.98 5.11 45.18
N SER A 475 -39.80 5.70 45.30
CA SER A 475 -38.57 5.19 44.68
C SER A 475 -37.79 4.33 45.68
N GLY A 476 -37.09 3.31 45.17
CA GLY A 476 -36.24 2.43 45.96
C GLY A 476 -35.11 1.85 45.12
N MET A 477 -34.03 1.41 45.79
CA MET A 477 -32.91 0.77 45.11
C MET A 477 -33.25 -0.70 44.81
N VAL A 478 -33.49 -1.01 43.54
CA VAL A 478 -33.75 -2.37 43.04
C VAL A 478 -32.45 -2.97 42.53
N THR A 479 -32.20 -4.24 42.88
CA THR A 479 -31.02 -4.97 42.40
C THR A 479 -31.39 -5.77 41.16
N HIS A 480 -30.71 -5.48 40.05
CA HIS A 480 -30.87 -6.17 38.78
C HIS A 480 -29.66 -7.03 38.49
N ASP A 481 -29.91 -8.25 38.00
CA ASP A 481 -28.87 -9.05 37.37
C ASP A 481 -28.59 -8.46 35.99
N ALA A 482 -27.47 -7.75 35.87
CA ALA A 482 -27.08 -7.21 34.58
C ALA A 482 -26.50 -8.30 33.67
N THR A 483 -25.85 -9.33 34.26
CA THR A 483 -24.83 -10.21 33.67
C THR A 483 -25.05 -10.50 32.19
N TRP A 484 -24.01 -10.37 31.37
CA TRP A 484 -24.12 -10.78 29.97
C TRP A 484 -24.47 -12.26 29.88
N GLY A 485 -25.16 -12.63 28.80
CA GLY A 485 -25.40 -14.03 28.48
C GLY A 485 -24.08 -14.80 28.33
N ALA A 486 -24.18 -16.12 28.31
CA ALA A 486 -22.99 -16.94 28.12
C ALA A 486 -22.34 -16.68 26.77
N PHE A 487 -21.01 -16.63 26.75
CA PHE A 487 -20.22 -16.39 25.54
C PHE A 487 -19.89 -17.72 24.88
N LYS A 488 -19.98 -17.77 23.55
CA LYS A 488 -19.40 -18.86 22.75
C LYS A 488 -18.01 -18.44 22.32
N ILE A 489 -16.98 -19.09 22.85
CA ILE A 489 -15.58 -18.81 22.53
C ILE A 489 -15.00 -19.99 21.75
N LYS A 490 -14.07 -19.74 20.82
CA LYS A 490 -13.39 -20.82 20.10
C LYS A 490 -12.65 -21.75 21.07
N LYS A 491 -12.75 -23.07 20.83
CA LYS A 491 -12.19 -24.11 21.71
C LYS A 491 -10.67 -24.00 21.91
N ALA A 492 -9.94 -23.45 20.94
CA ALA A 492 -8.49 -23.22 21.04
C ALA A 492 -8.10 -22.38 22.28
N TYR A 493 -9.00 -21.52 22.78
CA TYR A 493 -8.74 -20.69 23.95
C TYR A 493 -9.07 -21.37 25.29
N ALA A 494 -9.63 -22.58 25.30
CA ALA A 494 -10.03 -23.28 26.52
C ALA A 494 -8.94 -23.38 27.60
N PRO A 495 -7.64 -23.65 27.28
CA PRO A 495 -6.58 -23.71 28.29
C PRO A 495 -6.37 -22.40 29.08
N LEU A 496 -6.77 -21.27 28.49
CA LEU A 496 -6.57 -19.94 29.07
C LEU A 496 -7.74 -19.50 29.97
N LEU A 497 -8.88 -20.20 29.88
CA LEU A 497 -10.14 -19.76 30.48
C LEU A 497 -10.42 -20.58 31.74
N LYS A 498 -10.21 -19.95 32.89
CA LYS A 498 -10.39 -20.55 34.22
C LYS A 498 -11.30 -19.69 35.07
N LYS A 499 -12.00 -20.28 36.04
CA LYS A 499 -12.82 -19.53 36.99
C LYS A 499 -12.01 -18.42 37.66
N GLY A 500 -12.59 -17.22 37.75
CA GLY A 500 -11.99 -16.03 38.35
C GLY A 500 -11.08 -15.21 37.41
N VAL A 501 -10.67 -15.76 36.28
CA VAL A 501 -9.95 -15.02 35.22
C VAL A 501 -10.92 -14.05 34.55
N MET A 502 -10.44 -12.86 34.19
CA MET A 502 -11.19 -11.92 33.37
C MET A 502 -10.67 -11.97 31.93
N PHE A 503 -11.56 -11.89 30.94
CA PHE A 503 -11.18 -11.88 29.53
C PHE A 503 -11.92 -10.77 28.77
N SER A 504 -11.43 -10.47 27.58
CA SER A 504 -12.11 -9.69 26.55
C SER A 504 -12.14 -10.49 25.25
N SER A 505 -13.25 -10.42 24.52
CA SER A 505 -13.44 -11.13 23.26
C SER A 505 -14.05 -10.26 22.17
N VAL A 506 -13.81 -10.62 20.92
CA VAL A 506 -14.39 -10.00 19.72
C VAL A 506 -15.06 -11.06 18.85
N GLY A 507 -16.21 -10.73 18.28
CA GLY A 507 -16.93 -11.62 17.37
C GLY A 507 -16.22 -11.73 16.02
N GLY A 508 -16.20 -12.94 15.45
CA GLY A 508 -15.75 -13.20 14.08
C GLY A 508 -16.89 -13.68 13.18
N GLN A 509 -16.57 -14.03 11.94
CA GLN A 509 -17.51 -14.69 11.02
C GLN A 509 -17.61 -16.20 11.25
N ASP A 510 -16.60 -16.79 11.90
CA ASP A 510 -16.60 -18.20 12.30
C ASP A 510 -17.41 -18.46 13.57
N GLU A 511 -17.69 -19.73 13.86
CA GLU A 511 -18.33 -20.12 15.11
C GLU A 511 -17.44 -19.81 16.32
N GLY A 512 -17.89 -18.88 17.15
CA GLY A 512 -17.25 -18.50 18.41
C GLY A 512 -16.37 -17.27 18.31
N ALA A 513 -16.34 -16.48 19.38
CA ALA A 513 -15.53 -15.27 19.49
C ALA A 513 -14.05 -15.59 19.76
N ASP A 514 -13.18 -14.68 19.33
CA ASP A 514 -11.75 -14.72 19.60
C ASP A 514 -11.44 -13.98 20.91
N ILE A 515 -10.54 -14.52 21.72
CA ILE A 515 -10.05 -13.85 22.92
C ILE A 515 -8.95 -12.86 22.54
N VAL A 516 -9.16 -11.58 22.86
CA VAL A 516 -8.21 -10.49 22.54
C VAL A 516 -7.40 -10.02 23.75
N ALA A 517 -7.87 -10.31 24.97
CA ALA A 517 -7.08 -10.06 26.18
C ALA A 517 -7.50 -10.94 27.37
N ILE A 518 -6.57 -11.17 28.28
CA ILE A 518 -6.79 -11.90 29.54
C ILE A 518 -6.10 -11.17 30.70
N TRP A 519 -6.82 -11.06 31.81
CA TRP A 519 -6.34 -10.61 33.10
C TRP A 519 -6.42 -11.74 34.12
N PRO A 520 -5.46 -11.87 35.03
CA PRO A 520 -5.41 -12.97 35.98
C PRO A 520 -6.61 -12.96 36.95
N ASN A 521 -7.22 -11.80 37.18
CA ASN A 521 -8.46 -11.63 37.94
C ASN A 521 -9.10 -10.27 37.64
N LYS A 522 -10.28 -10.02 38.22
CA LYS A 522 -11.06 -8.79 38.03
C LYS A 522 -10.37 -7.50 38.52
N THR A 523 -9.54 -7.60 39.55
CA THR A 523 -8.84 -6.44 40.16
C THR A 523 -7.50 -6.15 39.50
N ALA A 524 -6.99 -7.04 38.65
CA ALA A 524 -5.70 -6.85 37.99
C ALA A 524 -5.76 -5.67 37.02
N GLU A 525 -4.84 -4.73 37.14
CA GLU A 525 -4.79 -3.55 36.26
C GLU A 525 -4.20 -3.87 34.88
N LEU A 526 -3.34 -4.89 34.82
CA LEU A 526 -2.56 -5.24 33.64
C LEU A 526 -3.02 -6.60 33.07
N PRO A 527 -3.15 -6.72 31.74
CA PRO A 527 -3.40 -8.02 31.13
C PRO A 527 -2.13 -8.88 31.20
N THR A 528 -2.32 -10.19 31.26
CA THR A 528 -1.24 -11.18 31.10
C THR A 528 -1.12 -11.67 29.66
N LEU A 529 -2.19 -11.56 28.87
CA LEU A 529 -2.21 -11.92 27.44
C LEU A 529 -2.93 -10.84 26.63
N VAL A 530 -2.41 -10.55 25.44
CA VAL A 530 -3.02 -9.68 24.42
C VAL A 530 -2.90 -10.38 23.06
N LEU A 531 -4.01 -10.48 22.34
CA LEU A 531 -4.16 -11.22 21.07
C LEU A 531 -3.47 -12.60 21.08
N GLY A 532 -3.65 -13.36 22.15
CA GLY A 532 -3.08 -14.72 22.30
C GLY A 532 -1.62 -14.78 22.76
N ALA A 533 -0.92 -13.64 22.88
CA ALA A 533 0.49 -13.57 23.26
C ALA A 533 0.69 -13.01 24.67
N ALA A 534 1.70 -13.52 25.39
CA ALA A 534 2.05 -13.03 26.72
C ALA A 534 2.78 -11.69 26.62
N VAL A 535 2.23 -10.66 27.24
CA VAL A 535 2.83 -9.32 27.26
C VAL A 535 3.92 -9.20 28.33
N LYS A 536 4.90 -8.31 28.11
CA LYS A 536 6.11 -8.19 28.93
C LYS A 536 5.89 -7.42 30.24
#